data_AF-A0A7X9G2A7-F1
#
_entry.id   AF-A0A7X9G2A7-F1
#
_cell.length_a   1.000
_cell.length_b   1.000
_cell.length_c   1.000
_cell.angle_alpha   90.00
_cell.angle_beta   90.00
_cell.angle_gamma   90.00
#
_symmetry.space_group_name_H-M   'P 1'
#
loop_
_entity.id
_entity.type
_entity.pdbx_description
1 polymer ?
#
loop_
_entity_poly.entity_id
_entity_poly.type
_entity_poly.pdbx_seq_one_letter_code
_entity_poly.pdbx_strand_id
1 'polypeptide(L)' 'MEQNGLKPKDIAHCFGSLSRTYEVLNGTRGLSLNMIRRLHQQYDIPADCLIGKP' A
#
# COMPACT_ATOMS: atom_id res chain seq x y z
N MET A 1 -1.66 -2.11 -10.18
CA MET A 1 -0.25 -2.33 -9.78
C MET A 1 0.58 -3.00 -10.88
N GLU A 2 0.20 -2.86 -12.17
CA GLU A 2 1.01 -3.37 -13.28
C GLU A 2 2.13 -2.42 -13.72
N GLN A 3 2.15 -1.18 -13.20
CA GLN A 3 3.16 -0.18 -13.60
C GLN A 3 4.46 -0.17 -12.80
N ASN A 4 4.57 -0.88 -11.66
CA ASN A 4 5.78 -0.82 -10.82
C ASN A 4 6.37 -2.18 -10.42
N GLY A 5 5.82 -3.30 -10.92
CA GLY A 5 6.34 -4.65 -10.62
C GLY A 5 6.32 -5.07 -9.14
N LEU A 6 5.75 -4.24 -8.26
CA LEU A 6 5.68 -4.49 -6.82
C LEU A 6 4.76 -5.67 -6.54
N LYS A 7 5.33 -6.78 -6.06
CA LYS A 7 4.53 -7.94 -5.66
C LYS A 7 4.00 -7.71 -4.25
N PRO A 8 2.84 -8.29 -3.89
CA PRO A 8 2.29 -8.19 -2.54
C PRO A 8 3.29 -8.53 -1.43
N LYS A 9 4.20 -9.49 -1.69
CA LYS A 9 5.27 -9.87 -0.76
C LYS A 9 6.27 -8.75 -0.47
N ASP A 10 6.53 -7.87 -1.44
CA ASP A 10 7.52 -6.81 -1.29
C ASP A 10 6.94 -5.71 -0.40
N ILE A 11 5.67 -5.36 -0.59
CA ILE A 11 4.92 -4.37 0.19
C ILE A 11 4.37 -4.91 1.54
N ALA A 12 4.39 -6.23 1.76
CA ALA A 12 3.89 -6.83 3.00
C ALA A 12 4.58 -6.30 4.26
N HIS A 13 5.87 -5.93 4.16
CA HIS A 13 6.63 -5.27 5.22
C HIS A 13 5.94 -3.98 5.72
N CYS A 14 5.38 -3.18 4.81
CA CYS A 14 4.73 -1.92 5.18
C CYS A 14 3.44 -2.13 5.98
N PHE A 15 2.77 -3.25 5.76
CA PHE A 15 1.45 -3.57 6.31
C PHE A 15 1.50 -4.53 7.51
N GLY A 16 2.65 -5.16 7.75
CA GLY A 16 2.93 -6.08 8.86
C GLY A 16 2.52 -7.53 8.60
N SER A 17 1.67 -7.81 7.61
CA SER A 17 1.30 -9.17 7.22
C SER A 17 0.84 -9.23 5.76
N LEU A 18 1.05 -10.38 5.11
CA LEU A 18 0.54 -10.64 3.77
C LEU A 18 -0.99 -10.52 3.71
N SER A 19 -1.71 -11.05 4.69
CA SER A 19 -3.18 -10.97 4.75
C SER A 19 -3.67 -9.52 4.67
N ARG A 20 -3.12 -8.63 5.50
CA ARG A 20 -3.43 -7.20 5.47
C ARG A 20 -3.08 -6.53 4.16
N THR A 21 -2.02 -6.99 3.51
CA THR A 21 -1.65 -6.49 2.18
C THR A 21 -2.76 -6.81 1.19
N TYR A 22 -3.21 -8.06 1.15
CA TYR A 22 -4.34 -8.45 0.29
C TYR A 22 -5.63 -7.72 0.65
N GLU A 23 -5.95 -7.50 1.92
CA GLU A 23 -7.14 -6.73 2.33
C GLU A 23 -7.10 -5.28 1.81
N VAL A 24 -5.92 -4.64 1.86
CA VAL A 24 -5.73 -3.28 1.34
C VAL A 24 -5.76 -3.27 -0.19
N LEU A 25 -5.09 -4.23 -0.83
CA LEU A 25 -5.07 -4.35 -2.29
C LEU A 25 -6.44 -4.66 -2.89
N ASN A 26 -7.28 -5.41 -2.17
CA ASN A 26 -8.66 -5.69 -2.54
C ASN A 26 -9.63 -4.56 -2.12
N GLY A 27 -9.14 -3.48 -1.50
CA GLY A 27 -9.97 -2.36 -1.06
C GLY A 27 -10.90 -2.68 0.12
N THR A 28 -10.79 -3.87 0.72
CA THR A 28 -11.57 -4.29 1.89
C THR A 28 -11.14 -3.53 3.15
N ARG A 29 -9.91 -2.99 3.16
CA ARG A 29 -9.37 -2.21 4.28
C ARG A 29 -8.72 -0.92 3.79
N GLY A 30 -9.13 0.20 4.40
CA GLY A 30 -8.54 1.50 4.14
C GLY A 30 -7.08 1.60 4.60
N LEU A 31 -6.30 2.40 3.88
CA LEU A 31 -4.92 2.74 4.26
C LEU A 31 -4.92 3.70 5.44
N SER A 32 -4.18 3.34 6.51
CA SER A 32 -3.91 4.27 7.61
C SER A 32 -2.79 5.25 7.23
N LEU A 33 -2.77 6.44 7.84
CA LEU A 33 -1.77 7.48 7.56
C LEU A 33 -0.32 6.99 7.73
N ASN A 34 -0.06 6.11 8.71
CA ASN A 34 1.24 5.46 8.88
C ASN A 34 1.62 4.53 7.71
N MET A 35 0.65 3.79 7.15
CA MET A 35 0.87 2.91 6.00
C MET A 35 1.17 3.76 4.75
N ILE A 36 0.45 4.87 4.56
CA ILE A 36 0.69 5.81 3.47
C ILE A 36 2.11 6.39 3.55
N ARG A 37 2.52 6.89 4.73
CA ARG A 37 3.89 7.42 4.92
C ARG A 37 4.97 6.38 4.63
N ARG A 38 4.78 5.13 5.08
CA ARG A 38 5.73 4.03 4.82
C ARG A 38 5.85 3.72 3.33
N LEU A 39 4.71 3.61 2.64
CA LEU A 39 4.68 3.34 1.20
C LEU A 39 5.36 4.47 0.41
N HIS A 40 5.10 5.72 0.79
CA HIS A 40 5.74 6.88 0.17
C HIS A 40 7.26 6.88 0.37
N GLN A 41 7.73 6.60 1.59
CA GLN A 41 9.17 6.62 1.90
C GLN A 41 9.95 5.43 1.32
N GLN A 42 9.31 4.25 1.21
CA GLN A 42 10.00 3.03 0.76
C GLN A 42 9.94 2.81 -0.74
N TYR A 43 8.84 3.22 -1.38
CA TYR A 43 8.60 2.93 -2.81
C TYR A 43 8.44 4.20 -3.64
N ASP A 44 8.70 5.36 -3.06
CA ASP A 44 8.55 6.68 -3.70
C ASP A 44 7.13 6.89 -4.29
N ILE A 45 6.13 6.21 -3.70
CA ILE A 45 4.75 6.29 -4.20
C ILE A 45 4.15 7.61 -3.71
N PRO A 46 3.67 8.51 -4.58
CA PRO A 46 3.05 9.75 -4.15
C PRO A 46 1.83 9.47 -3.27
N ALA A 47 1.73 10.17 -2.14
CA ALA A 47 0.65 9.97 -1.17
C ALA A 47 -0.74 10.21 -1.80
N ASP A 48 -0.84 11.10 -2.80
CA ASP A 48 -2.06 11.36 -3.56
C ASP A 48 -2.58 10.10 -4.28
N CYS A 49 -1.70 9.25 -4.82
CA CYS A 49 -2.08 7.97 -5.42
C CYS A 49 -2.55 6.91 -4.41
N LEU A 50 -2.25 7.11 -3.12
CA LEU A 50 -2.61 6.19 -2.03
C LEU A 50 -3.89 6.62 -1.31
N ILE A 51 -4.35 7.85 -1.55
CA ILE A 51 -5.58 8.39 -1.00
C ILE A 51 -6.65 8.18 -2.06
N GLY A 52 -7.61 7.28 -1.79
CA GLY A 52 -8.76 7.10 -2.67
C GLY A 52 -9.54 8.41 -2.81
N LYS A 53 -10.00 8.71 -4.02
CA LYS A 53 -10.95 9.81 -4.22
C LYS A 53 -12.20 9.59 -3.36
N PRO A 54 -12.78 10.66 -2.78
CA PRO A 54 -14.01 10.57 -2.01
C PRO A 54 -15.17 10.03 -2.84
#